data_AF-A0PWS8-F1
#
_entry.id   AF-A0PWS8-F1
#
_cell.length_a   1.000
_cell.length_b   1.000
_cell.length_c   1.000
_cell.angle_alpha   90.00
_cell.angle_beta   90.00
_cell.angle_gamma   90.00
#
_symmetry.space_group_name_H-M   'P 1'
#
loop_
_entity.id
_entity.type
_entity.pdbx_description
1 polymer ?
#
loop_
_entity_poly.entity_id
_entity_poly.type
_entity_poly.pdbx_seq_one_letter_code
_entity_poly.pdbx_strand_id
1 'polypeptide(L)'
;MPVDVVPQEVILAAGDLAGIGSTISAANNAAAPPTTVLAPAAADEVSAQLAAVFGDYARQFQALSARAEQFHDQFVHTLRAAGYTYEDAEYTNVSQWISGEFSKLVQFILNLVNAPSELLFGRMIIGNGADATEAGTAGQAGGWLIGNGGWSGHGGAGGRGGWLIGNGGAGGNGGLSGNGAAGRTGGWLAGNGGNGGTGVLGGNGGDARGLFGHGGTGGDGGTSGWSGSGGNGRNGGDGGTTGIARGDNGGDGGNGGNGGTSFGVGGAGGAGGTGNINGGVGGNGGTGGFAAGTGGAGGNGDNIGGDGGNGGDALMIGGAGGAGGTGDFNGSGGHGGTGGLVTGSDGADGTESFDGGNGGSGGFATIGAGGAGEDGGFVAVSTGTAAPEVM
;
A
#
# COMPACT_ATOMS: atom_id res chain seq x y z
N MET A 1 -26.90 1.76 -40.63
CA MET A 1 -26.70 2.98 -39.83
C MET A 1 -25.73 2.63 -38.72
N PRO A 2 -24.65 3.40 -38.50
CA PRO A 2 -23.83 3.21 -37.31
C PRO A 2 -24.71 3.44 -36.07
N VAL A 3 -24.59 2.56 -35.09
CA VAL A 3 -25.32 2.63 -33.82
C VAL A 3 -24.42 3.40 -32.86
N ASP A 4 -24.89 4.56 -32.40
CA ASP A 4 -24.19 5.39 -31.41
C ASP A 4 -25.04 5.39 -30.13
N VAL A 5 -24.50 4.80 -29.07
CA VAL A 5 -25.15 4.66 -27.77
C VAL A 5 -24.12 5.02 -26.72
N VAL A 6 -24.50 5.87 -25.76
CA VAL A 6 -23.69 6.14 -24.57
C VAL A 6 -24.31 5.34 -23.41
N PRO A 7 -23.71 4.21 -22.99
CA PRO A 7 -24.33 3.29 -22.03
C PRO A 7 -24.70 3.97 -20.69
N GLN A 8 -23.82 4.84 -20.19
CA GLN A 8 -24.08 5.63 -18.98
C GLN A 8 -25.36 6.48 -19.08
N GLU A 9 -25.61 7.11 -20.23
CA GLU A 9 -26.80 7.95 -20.44
C GLU A 9 -28.08 7.12 -20.45
N VAL A 10 -28.04 5.90 -20.98
CA VAL A 10 -29.18 4.96 -20.96
C VAL A 10 -29.49 4.50 -19.53
N ILE A 11 -28.46 4.22 -18.73
CA ILE A 11 -28.60 3.84 -17.32
C ILE A 11 -29.17 5.00 -16.50
N LEU A 12 -28.69 6.23 -16.73
CA LEU A 12 -29.20 7.45 -16.09
C LEU A 12 -30.66 7.72 -16.46
N ALA A 13 -31.01 7.63 -17.75
CA ALA A 13 -32.39 7.79 -18.22
C ALA A 13 -33.34 6.75 -17.59
N ALA A 14 -32.88 5.51 -17.39
CA ALA A 14 -33.65 4.50 -16.67
C ALA A 14 -33.75 4.77 -15.15
N GLY A 15 -32.81 5.52 -14.57
CA GLY A 15 -32.89 6.08 -13.22
C GLY A 15 -34.01 7.12 -13.11
N ASP A 16 -33.99 8.11 -13.99
CA ASP A 16 -35.00 9.18 -14.04
C ASP A 16 -36.41 8.63 -14.26
N LEU A 17 -36.54 7.64 -15.16
CA LEU A 17 -37.81 7.00 -15.46
C LEU A 17 -38.37 6.23 -14.25
N ALA A 18 -37.51 5.59 -13.44
CA ALA A 18 -37.93 5.00 -12.17
C ALA A 18 -38.42 6.06 -11.18
N GLY A 19 -37.77 7.23 -11.13
CA GLY A 19 -38.20 8.37 -10.32
C GLY A 19 -39.59 8.90 -10.71
N ILE A 20 -39.85 9.00 -12.02
CA ILE A 20 -41.17 9.37 -12.56
C ILE A 20 -42.22 8.32 -12.14
N GLY A 21 -41.93 7.03 -12.29
CA GLY A 21 -42.82 5.94 -11.89
C GLY A 21 -43.19 5.99 -10.40
N SER A 22 -42.20 6.21 -9.54
CA SER A 22 -42.40 6.40 -8.09
C SER A 22 -43.29 7.61 -7.77
N THR A 23 -43.07 8.73 -8.45
CA THR A 23 -43.87 9.96 -8.27
C THR A 23 -45.33 9.74 -8.66
N ILE A 24 -45.57 9.06 -9.78
CA ILE A 24 -46.92 8.73 -10.25
C ILE A 24 -47.61 7.76 -9.29
N SER A 25 -46.91 6.73 -8.80
CA SER A 25 -47.46 5.78 -7.83
C SER A 25 -47.83 6.46 -6.51
N ALA A 26 -46.95 7.35 -6.01
CA ALA A 26 -47.24 8.14 -4.80
C ALA A 26 -48.47 9.04 -4.98
N ALA A 27 -48.61 9.68 -6.14
CA ALA A 27 -49.79 10.50 -6.46
C ALA A 27 -51.07 9.66 -6.55
N ASN A 28 -51.02 8.48 -7.20
CA ASN A 28 -52.16 7.57 -7.32
C ASN A 28 -52.61 7.03 -5.95
N ASN A 29 -51.66 6.68 -5.07
CA ASN A 29 -51.92 6.23 -3.72
C ASN A 29 -52.52 7.34 -2.84
N ALA A 30 -52.01 8.57 -2.93
CA ALA A 30 -52.55 9.72 -2.20
C ALA A 30 -53.98 10.08 -2.65
N ALA A 31 -54.30 9.89 -3.93
CA ALA A 31 -55.63 10.13 -4.49
C ALA A 31 -56.64 9.02 -4.18
N ALA A 32 -56.21 7.83 -3.76
CA ALA A 32 -57.10 6.67 -3.58
C ALA A 32 -58.16 6.86 -2.47
N PRO A 33 -57.82 7.31 -1.24
CA PRO A 33 -58.81 7.49 -0.17
C PRO A 33 -59.93 8.51 -0.50
N PRO A 34 -59.62 9.74 -0.99
CA PRO A 34 -60.67 10.74 -1.24
C PRO A 34 -61.53 10.45 -2.49
N THR A 35 -61.09 9.58 -3.40
CA THR A 35 -61.83 9.28 -4.65
C THR A 35 -62.68 8.01 -4.57
N THR A 36 -62.33 7.07 -3.68
CA THR A 36 -63.05 5.79 -3.56
C THR A 36 -64.17 5.80 -2.53
N VAL A 37 -64.13 6.74 -1.57
CA VAL A 37 -65.13 6.92 -0.50
C VAL A 37 -65.79 8.28 -0.65
N LEU A 38 -66.62 8.43 -1.69
CA LEU A 38 -67.35 9.67 -1.95
C LEU A 38 -68.65 9.71 -1.15
N ALA A 39 -68.88 10.79 -0.39
CA ALA A 39 -70.15 11.01 0.28
C ALA A 39 -71.22 11.49 -0.73
N PRO A 40 -72.49 11.03 -0.63
CA PRO A 40 -73.59 11.59 -1.43
C PRO A 40 -73.75 13.09 -1.16
N ALA A 41 -74.02 13.88 -2.21
CA ALA A 41 -74.20 15.33 -2.07
C ALA A 41 -75.49 15.71 -1.32
N ALA A 42 -76.51 14.84 -1.37
CA ALA A 42 -77.76 14.96 -0.64
C ALA A 42 -78.30 13.56 -0.28
N ALA A 43 -79.33 13.48 0.58
CA ALA A 43 -79.90 12.23 1.08
C ALA A 43 -80.81 11.49 0.08
N ASP A 44 -80.79 11.88 -1.20
CA ASP A 44 -81.58 11.27 -2.26
C ASP A 44 -80.85 10.08 -2.93
N GLU A 45 -81.64 9.19 -3.51
CA GLU A 45 -81.15 7.97 -4.16
C GLU A 45 -80.25 8.24 -5.37
N VAL A 46 -80.49 9.34 -6.10
CA VAL A 46 -79.70 9.71 -7.29
C VAL A 46 -78.30 10.17 -6.88
N SER A 47 -78.19 10.99 -5.83
CA SER A 47 -76.91 11.40 -5.23
C SER A 47 -76.13 10.19 -4.69
N ALA A 48 -76.82 9.22 -4.09
CA ALA A 48 -76.18 7.99 -3.59
C ALA A 48 -75.67 7.09 -4.73
N GLN A 49 -76.46 6.90 -5.78
CA GLN A 49 -76.04 6.12 -6.96
C GLN A 49 -74.89 6.80 -7.72
N LEU A 50 -74.92 8.12 -7.86
CA LEU A 50 -73.84 8.86 -8.52
C LEU A 50 -72.52 8.77 -7.75
N ALA A 51 -72.56 8.88 -6.41
CA ALA A 51 -71.39 8.65 -5.56
C ALA A 51 -70.84 7.22 -5.71
N ALA A 52 -71.72 6.21 -5.83
CA ALA A 52 -71.32 4.82 -6.06
C ALA A 52 -70.62 4.62 -7.41
N VAL A 53 -71.14 5.22 -8.50
CA VAL A 53 -70.53 5.16 -9.85
C VAL A 53 -69.12 5.78 -9.84
N PHE A 54 -68.94 6.94 -9.20
CA PHE A 54 -67.61 7.56 -9.08
C PHE A 54 -66.65 6.71 -8.26
N GLY A 55 -67.11 6.09 -7.16
CA GLY A 55 -66.31 5.16 -6.37
C GLY A 55 -65.90 3.90 -7.14
N ASP A 56 -66.77 3.36 -7.98
CA ASP A 56 -66.46 2.22 -8.87
C ASP A 56 -65.44 2.59 -9.96
N TYR A 57 -65.60 3.76 -10.57
CA TYR A 57 -64.63 4.27 -11.55
C TYR A 57 -63.24 4.48 -10.93
N ALA A 58 -63.19 5.04 -9.72
CA ALA A 58 -61.93 5.21 -8.99
C ALA A 58 -61.25 3.86 -8.69
N ARG A 59 -62.00 2.82 -8.30
CA ARG A 59 -61.44 1.46 -8.11
C ARG A 59 -60.89 0.86 -9.41
N GLN A 60 -61.58 1.07 -10.54
CA GLN A 60 -61.10 0.61 -11.85
C GLN A 60 -59.83 1.35 -12.28
N PHE A 61 -59.76 2.67 -12.03
CA PHE A 61 -58.57 3.47 -12.26
C PHE A 61 -57.38 2.96 -11.44
N GLN A 62 -57.57 2.69 -10.15
CA GLN A 62 -56.51 2.13 -9.29
C GLN A 62 -56.01 0.76 -9.80
N ALA A 63 -56.91 -0.12 -10.25
CA ALA A 63 -56.55 -1.41 -10.82
C ALA A 63 -55.76 -1.28 -12.14
N LEU A 64 -56.08 -0.28 -12.97
CA LEU A 64 -55.34 0.02 -14.18
C LEU A 64 -53.95 0.62 -13.88
N SER A 65 -53.87 1.54 -12.92
CA SER A 65 -52.62 2.15 -12.47
C SER A 65 -51.64 1.11 -11.96
N ALA A 66 -52.09 0.12 -11.18
CA ALA A 66 -51.25 -0.98 -10.72
C ALA A 66 -50.68 -1.84 -11.87
N ARG A 67 -51.43 -2.01 -12.97
CA ARG A 67 -50.92 -2.71 -14.17
C ARG A 67 -49.94 -1.86 -14.96
N ALA A 68 -50.17 -0.55 -15.02
CA ALA A 68 -49.24 0.39 -15.66
C ALA A 68 -47.91 0.47 -14.90
N GLU A 69 -47.93 0.43 -13.57
CA GLU A 69 -46.73 0.36 -12.72
C GLU A 69 -45.91 -0.90 -13.03
N GLN A 70 -46.55 -2.06 -13.11
CA GLN A 70 -45.85 -3.32 -13.45
C GLN A 70 -45.19 -3.27 -14.84
N PHE A 71 -45.86 -2.70 -15.83
CA PHE A 71 -45.29 -2.50 -17.16
C PHE A 71 -44.11 -1.54 -17.14
N HIS A 72 -44.25 -0.43 -16.41
CA HIS A 72 -43.21 0.58 -16.26
C HIS A 72 -41.95 0.01 -15.60
N ASP A 73 -42.11 -0.78 -14.54
CA ASP A 73 -41.01 -1.45 -13.86
C ASP A 73 -40.28 -2.42 -14.77
N GLN A 74 -41.02 -3.20 -15.57
CA GLN A 74 -40.43 -4.10 -16.57
C GLN A 74 -39.65 -3.32 -17.64
N PHE A 75 -40.22 -2.23 -18.15
CA PHE A 75 -39.57 -1.37 -19.14
C PHE A 75 -38.26 -0.77 -18.61
N VAL A 76 -38.28 -0.19 -17.40
CA VAL A 76 -37.09 0.36 -16.73
C VAL A 76 -36.05 -0.72 -16.51
N HIS A 77 -36.47 -1.91 -16.06
CA HIS A 77 -35.57 -3.04 -15.83
C HIS A 77 -34.87 -3.48 -17.13
N THR A 78 -35.62 -3.65 -18.21
CA THR A 78 -35.05 -4.01 -19.52
C THR A 78 -34.13 -2.93 -20.07
N LEU A 79 -34.47 -1.65 -19.89
CA LEU A 79 -33.63 -0.54 -20.35
C LEU A 79 -32.29 -0.48 -19.62
N ARG A 80 -32.28 -0.71 -18.29
CA ARG A 80 -31.03 -0.84 -17.52
C ARG A 80 -30.21 -2.05 -17.97
N ALA A 81 -30.85 -3.20 -18.15
CA ALA A 81 -30.17 -4.41 -18.59
C ALA A 81 -29.51 -4.20 -19.96
N ALA A 82 -30.18 -3.52 -20.90
CA ALA A 82 -29.60 -3.15 -22.19
C ALA A 82 -28.38 -2.24 -22.03
N GLY A 83 -28.45 -1.21 -21.18
CA GLY A 83 -27.31 -0.33 -20.87
C GLY A 83 -26.07 -1.10 -20.42
N TYR A 84 -26.23 -2.03 -19.46
CA TYR A 84 -25.13 -2.86 -18.97
C TYR A 84 -24.55 -3.80 -20.05
N THR A 85 -25.37 -4.36 -20.93
CA THR A 85 -24.84 -5.22 -22.01
C THR A 85 -23.99 -4.46 -23.02
N TYR A 86 -24.28 -3.17 -23.26
CA TYR A 86 -23.43 -2.34 -24.12
C TYR A 86 -22.13 -1.94 -23.42
N GLU A 87 -22.16 -1.64 -22.12
CA GLU A 87 -20.96 -1.38 -21.31
C GLU A 87 -20.01 -2.60 -21.26
N ASP A 88 -20.55 -3.80 -21.03
CA ASP A 88 -19.78 -5.05 -21.03
C ASP A 88 -19.19 -5.39 -22.41
N ALA A 89 -19.94 -5.10 -23.47
CA ALA A 89 -19.46 -5.25 -24.84
C ALA A 89 -18.32 -4.28 -25.17
N GLU A 90 -18.38 -3.02 -24.73
CA GLU A 90 -17.28 -2.07 -24.87
C GLU A 90 -16.03 -2.53 -24.10
N TYR A 91 -16.20 -2.99 -22.86
CA TYR A 91 -15.09 -3.51 -22.05
C TYR A 91 -14.45 -4.76 -22.65
N THR A 92 -15.27 -5.66 -23.20
CA THR A 92 -14.80 -6.88 -23.88
C THR A 92 -14.04 -6.54 -25.16
N ASN A 93 -14.54 -5.60 -25.97
CA ASN A 93 -13.84 -5.18 -27.18
C ASN A 93 -12.49 -4.51 -26.88
N VAL A 94 -12.44 -3.62 -25.86
CA VAL A 94 -11.19 -2.98 -25.44
C VAL A 94 -10.20 -4.00 -24.90
N SER A 95 -10.65 -4.93 -24.05
CA SER A 95 -9.78 -5.97 -23.49
C SER A 95 -9.27 -6.96 -24.54
N GLN A 96 -10.09 -7.35 -25.51
CA GLN A 96 -9.66 -8.18 -26.65
C GLN A 96 -8.67 -7.46 -27.55
N TRP A 97 -8.85 -6.16 -27.79
CA TRP A 97 -7.91 -5.36 -28.58
C TRP A 97 -6.55 -5.24 -27.88
N ILE A 98 -6.52 -5.01 -26.57
CA ILE A 98 -5.28 -4.92 -25.77
C ILE A 98 -4.57 -6.28 -25.70
N SER A 99 -5.31 -7.37 -25.49
CA SER A 99 -4.76 -8.72 -25.29
C SER A 99 -4.46 -9.48 -26.60
N GLY A 100 -4.98 -9.02 -27.73
CA GLY A 100 -4.87 -9.68 -29.02
C GLY A 100 -3.58 -9.39 -29.80
N GLU A 101 -3.72 -9.03 -31.07
CA GLU A 101 -2.61 -8.88 -32.02
C GLU A 101 -1.60 -7.79 -31.62
N PHE A 102 -2.05 -6.74 -30.92
CA PHE A 102 -1.16 -5.68 -30.43
C PHE A 102 -0.15 -6.21 -29.42
N SER A 103 -0.59 -7.04 -28.45
CA SER A 103 0.30 -7.68 -27.47
C SER A 103 1.34 -8.58 -28.14
N LYS A 104 0.94 -9.34 -29.17
CA LYS A 104 1.86 -10.18 -29.97
C LYS A 104 2.92 -9.36 -30.69
N LEU A 105 2.56 -8.21 -31.26
CA LEU A 105 3.50 -7.29 -31.91
C LEU A 105 4.51 -6.74 -30.89
N VAL A 106 4.04 -6.31 -29.71
CA VAL A 106 4.93 -5.84 -28.64
C VAL A 106 5.92 -6.92 -28.23
N GLN A 107 5.46 -8.16 -28.04
CA GLN A 107 6.33 -9.30 -27.71
C GLN A 107 7.33 -9.62 -28.83
N PHE A 108 6.91 -9.55 -30.10
CA PHE A 108 7.82 -9.73 -31.23
C PHE A 108 8.94 -8.69 -31.23
N ILE A 109 8.61 -7.42 -31.00
CA ILE A 109 9.60 -6.33 -30.93
C ILE A 109 10.55 -6.55 -29.74
N LEU A 110 10.03 -6.92 -28.56
CA LEU A 110 10.86 -7.21 -27.39
C LEU A 110 11.82 -8.37 -27.66
N ASN A 111 11.33 -9.47 -28.25
CA ASN A 111 12.17 -10.61 -28.62
C ASN A 111 13.25 -10.21 -29.63
N LEU A 112 12.92 -9.38 -30.63
CA LEU A 112 13.89 -8.90 -31.61
C LEU A 112 14.99 -8.04 -30.97
N VAL A 113 14.62 -7.17 -30.02
CA VAL A 113 15.55 -6.31 -29.29
C VAL A 113 16.40 -7.10 -28.30
N ASN A 114 15.81 -8.11 -27.64
CA ASN A 114 16.49 -8.92 -26.64
C ASN A 114 17.36 -10.03 -27.23
N ALA A 115 17.03 -10.57 -28.40
CA ALA A 115 17.72 -11.73 -28.99
C ALA A 115 19.26 -11.57 -29.07
N PRO A 116 19.83 -10.43 -29.49
CA PRO A 116 21.27 -10.23 -29.48
C PRO A 116 21.87 -10.29 -28.06
N SER A 117 21.20 -9.67 -27.08
CA SER A 117 21.66 -9.62 -25.69
C SER A 117 21.53 -10.97 -24.97
N GLU A 118 20.46 -11.72 -25.22
CA GLU A 118 20.30 -13.06 -24.69
C GLU A 118 21.32 -14.02 -25.27
N LEU A 119 21.61 -13.93 -26.57
CA LEU A 119 22.62 -14.74 -27.22
C LEU A 119 24.03 -14.43 -26.69
N LEU A 120 24.38 -13.16 -26.51
CA LEU A 120 25.74 -12.74 -26.17
C LEU A 120 26.03 -12.77 -24.67
N PHE A 121 25.03 -12.48 -23.84
CA PHE A 121 25.19 -12.27 -22.39
C PHE A 121 24.29 -13.16 -21.54
N GLY A 122 23.46 -14.01 -22.13
CA GLY A 122 22.53 -14.89 -21.40
C GLY A 122 21.43 -14.14 -20.66
N ARG A 123 21.20 -12.87 -20.97
CA ARG A 123 20.24 -12.00 -20.29
C ARG A 123 19.72 -10.92 -21.22
N MET A 124 18.41 -10.73 -21.21
CA MET A 124 17.69 -9.70 -21.96
C MET A 124 18.18 -8.28 -21.62
N ILE A 125 18.11 -7.37 -22.58
CA ILE A 125 18.42 -5.94 -22.37
C ILE A 125 17.22 -5.19 -21.78
N ILE A 126 16.00 -5.57 -22.19
CA ILE A 126 14.73 -5.02 -21.70
C ILE A 126 13.80 -6.17 -21.30
N GLY A 127 13.36 -6.19 -20.04
CA GLY A 127 12.33 -7.11 -19.58
C GLY A 127 12.49 -7.45 -18.11
N ASN A 128 11.45 -7.96 -17.46
CA ASN A 128 11.54 -8.31 -16.05
C ASN A 128 12.28 -9.63 -15.86
N GLY A 129 12.94 -9.77 -14.72
CA GLY A 129 13.52 -11.03 -14.29
C GLY A 129 12.40 -11.99 -13.90
N ALA A 130 12.54 -13.25 -14.27
CA ALA A 130 11.60 -14.27 -13.85
C ALA A 130 11.61 -14.41 -12.32
N ASP A 131 10.42 -14.51 -11.75
CA ASP A 131 10.26 -14.90 -10.36
C ASP A 131 10.76 -16.34 -10.17
N ALA A 132 11.30 -16.59 -8.99
CA ALA A 132 11.71 -17.92 -8.60
C ALA A 132 10.50 -18.85 -8.48
N THR A 133 10.56 -20.01 -9.14
CA THR A 133 9.49 -21.02 -9.08
C THR A 133 9.70 -22.05 -7.98
N GLU A 134 10.90 -22.12 -7.40
CA GLU A 134 11.28 -23.09 -6.37
C GLU A 134 11.70 -22.41 -5.07
N ALA A 135 11.39 -23.04 -3.93
CA ALA A 135 11.86 -22.57 -2.62
C ALA A 135 13.41 -22.61 -2.56
N GLY A 136 14.01 -21.63 -1.91
CA GLY A 136 15.46 -21.46 -1.78
C GLY A 136 16.14 -20.84 -2.99
N THR A 137 15.43 -20.68 -4.11
CA THR A 137 16.03 -20.10 -5.33
C THR A 137 15.82 -18.60 -5.42
N ALA A 138 16.85 -17.90 -5.92
CA ALA A 138 16.81 -16.46 -6.11
C ALA A 138 15.93 -16.08 -7.32
N GLY A 139 15.26 -14.93 -7.23
CA GLY A 139 14.61 -14.33 -8.39
C GLY A 139 15.66 -13.93 -9.43
N GLN A 140 15.34 -14.07 -10.72
CA GLN A 140 16.27 -13.64 -11.77
C GLN A 140 16.36 -12.12 -11.81
N ALA A 141 17.51 -11.59 -12.23
CA ALA A 141 17.65 -10.16 -12.41
C ALA A 141 16.83 -9.67 -13.61
N GLY A 142 16.37 -8.41 -13.58
CA GLY A 142 15.68 -7.73 -14.69
C GLY A 142 16.53 -7.63 -15.95
N GLY A 143 16.11 -6.94 -16.99
CA GLY A 143 16.93 -6.72 -18.18
C GLY A 143 18.19 -5.92 -17.83
N TRP A 144 19.23 -5.96 -18.66
CA TRP A 144 20.45 -5.20 -18.40
C TRP A 144 20.19 -3.70 -18.23
N LEU A 145 19.33 -3.12 -19.07
CA LEU A 145 19.05 -1.69 -19.04
C LEU A 145 17.74 -1.40 -18.30
N ILE A 146 16.68 -2.11 -18.66
CA ILE A 146 15.33 -1.88 -18.16
C ILE A 146 14.71 -3.20 -17.70
N GLY A 147 14.17 -3.22 -16.49
CA GLY A 147 13.36 -4.32 -16.00
C GLY A 147 13.43 -4.51 -14.50
N ASN A 148 12.34 -4.96 -13.90
CA ASN A 148 12.33 -5.28 -12.48
C ASN A 148 13.04 -6.62 -12.23
N GLY A 149 13.70 -6.75 -11.09
CA GLY A 149 14.17 -8.04 -10.61
C GLY A 149 13.00 -8.93 -10.19
N GLY A 150 13.10 -10.22 -10.44
CA GLY A 150 12.12 -11.20 -10.02
C GLY A 150 12.06 -11.35 -8.50
N TRP A 151 10.90 -11.67 -7.99
CA TRP A 151 10.69 -12.13 -6.62
C TRP A 151 11.38 -13.48 -6.40
N SER A 152 11.83 -13.74 -5.18
CA SER A 152 12.46 -15.01 -4.81
C SER A 152 11.57 -15.93 -3.98
N GLY A 153 11.71 -17.24 -4.14
CA GLY A 153 11.05 -18.22 -3.27
C GLY A 153 11.60 -18.12 -1.84
N HIS A 154 10.94 -18.77 -0.89
CA HIS A 154 11.35 -18.81 0.53
C HIS A 154 12.87 -19.06 0.69
N GLY A 155 13.59 -18.18 1.38
CA GLY A 155 15.02 -18.27 1.66
C GLY A 155 15.95 -17.83 0.51
N GLY A 156 15.41 -17.58 -0.68
CA GLY A 156 16.17 -17.00 -1.79
C GLY A 156 16.19 -15.48 -1.72
N ALA A 157 17.27 -14.84 -2.17
CA ALA A 157 17.29 -13.38 -2.34
C ALA A 157 16.59 -12.97 -3.63
N GLY A 158 15.98 -11.77 -3.67
CA GLY A 158 15.36 -11.27 -4.89
C GLY A 158 16.34 -11.12 -6.06
N GLY A 159 15.82 -10.81 -7.24
CA GLY A 159 16.59 -10.42 -8.42
C GLY A 159 16.96 -8.94 -8.38
N ARG A 160 18.10 -8.53 -8.98
CA ARG A 160 18.40 -7.09 -9.12
C ARG A 160 17.50 -6.46 -10.19
N GLY A 161 17.16 -5.18 -10.03
CA GLY A 161 16.59 -4.41 -11.13
C GLY A 161 17.57 -4.26 -12.30
N GLY A 162 17.08 -3.73 -13.41
CA GLY A 162 17.93 -3.33 -14.53
C GLY A 162 18.84 -2.18 -14.13
N TRP A 163 20.00 -2.07 -14.77
CA TRP A 163 21.03 -1.13 -14.36
C TRP A 163 20.56 0.32 -14.42
N LEU A 164 19.76 0.70 -15.43
CA LEU A 164 19.25 2.06 -15.54
C LEU A 164 17.89 2.18 -14.85
N ILE A 165 16.92 1.36 -15.26
CA ILE A 165 15.54 1.42 -14.77
C ILE A 165 15.07 0.06 -14.30
N GLY A 166 14.51 -0.01 -13.10
CA GLY A 166 13.79 -1.18 -12.62
C GLY A 166 13.91 -1.38 -11.13
N ASN A 167 12.86 -1.88 -10.51
CA ASN A 167 12.87 -2.16 -9.09
C ASN A 167 13.70 -3.41 -8.79
N GLY A 168 14.32 -3.45 -7.63
CA GLY A 168 14.87 -4.68 -7.08
C GLY A 168 13.75 -5.64 -6.73
N GLY A 169 13.97 -6.92 -7.01
CA GLY A 169 13.14 -8.01 -6.53
C GLY A 169 13.25 -8.11 -5.02
N ALA A 170 12.13 -8.44 -4.38
CA ALA A 170 12.09 -8.62 -2.95
C ALA A 170 12.59 -10.02 -2.54
N GLY A 171 13.17 -10.09 -1.35
CA GLY A 171 13.72 -11.30 -0.76
C GLY A 171 12.63 -12.23 -0.26
N GLY A 172 12.90 -13.53 -0.31
CA GLY A 172 11.99 -14.56 0.14
C GLY A 172 12.02 -14.66 1.66
N ASN A 173 10.86 -14.93 2.25
CA ASN A 173 10.74 -15.24 3.67
C ASN A 173 11.62 -16.43 4.04
N GLY A 174 12.08 -16.53 5.29
CA GLY A 174 12.89 -17.66 5.73
C GLY A 174 12.30 -19.03 5.38
N GLY A 175 13.17 -19.97 5.01
CA GLY A 175 12.79 -21.40 4.92
C GLY A 175 12.49 -21.96 6.31
N LEU A 176 12.06 -23.23 6.42
CA LEU A 176 11.83 -23.89 7.72
C LEU A 176 13.10 -23.72 8.59
N SER A 177 13.01 -22.90 9.65
CA SER A 177 14.11 -22.45 10.54
C SER A 177 15.15 -21.46 9.98
N GLY A 178 14.79 -20.60 9.01
CA GLY A 178 15.72 -19.71 8.32
C GLY A 178 15.46 -18.20 8.48
N ASN A 179 16.50 -17.41 8.26
CA ASN A 179 16.42 -15.96 8.15
C ASN A 179 15.68 -15.56 6.86
N GLY A 180 14.98 -14.44 6.91
CA GLY A 180 14.47 -13.76 5.74
C GLY A 180 15.62 -13.33 4.83
N ALA A 181 15.47 -13.51 3.52
CA ALA A 181 16.49 -13.10 2.58
C ALA A 181 16.41 -11.60 2.29
N ALA A 182 17.54 -10.98 1.99
CA ALA A 182 17.57 -9.58 1.62
C ALA A 182 16.84 -9.31 0.29
N GLY A 183 16.20 -8.15 0.23
CA GLY A 183 15.79 -7.55 -1.03
C GLY A 183 17.00 -7.09 -1.83
N ARG A 184 16.79 -6.78 -3.12
CA ARG A 184 17.88 -6.35 -4.00
C ARG A 184 17.81 -4.91 -4.39
N THR A 185 18.92 -4.41 -4.90
CA THR A 185 19.05 -3.05 -5.41
C THR A 185 18.17 -2.82 -6.64
N GLY A 186 17.53 -1.65 -6.68
CA GLY A 186 16.87 -1.11 -7.87
C GLY A 186 17.86 -0.49 -8.87
N GLY A 187 17.34 0.05 -9.97
CA GLY A 187 18.11 0.67 -11.03
C GLY A 187 18.78 1.98 -10.59
N TRP A 188 19.88 2.30 -11.26
CA TRP A 188 20.68 3.48 -10.96
C TRP A 188 19.90 4.78 -11.21
N LEU A 189 19.19 4.93 -12.34
CA LEU A 189 18.44 6.16 -12.61
C LEU A 189 17.10 6.15 -11.87
N ALA A 190 16.33 5.09 -12.02
CA ALA A 190 15.01 4.94 -11.44
C ALA A 190 14.74 3.48 -11.05
N GLY A 191 14.28 3.27 -9.82
CA GLY A 191 13.97 1.94 -9.33
C GLY A 191 14.16 1.85 -7.83
N ASN A 192 13.14 1.36 -7.17
CA ASN A 192 13.16 1.15 -5.73
C ASN A 192 13.99 -0.10 -5.40
N GLY A 193 14.56 -0.13 -4.21
CA GLY A 193 15.05 -1.38 -3.65
C GLY A 193 13.90 -2.35 -3.39
N GLY A 194 14.17 -3.64 -3.55
CA GLY A 194 13.24 -4.68 -3.15
C GLY A 194 13.17 -4.79 -1.64
N ASN A 195 12.01 -5.13 -1.09
CA ASN A 195 11.90 -5.39 0.34
C ASN A 195 12.66 -6.66 0.73
N GLY A 196 13.09 -6.77 1.98
CA GLY A 196 13.51 -8.05 2.53
C GLY A 196 12.38 -9.09 2.55
N GLY A 197 12.73 -10.31 2.93
CA GLY A 197 11.82 -11.38 3.34
C GLY A 197 11.71 -11.44 4.87
N THR A 198 10.60 -11.92 5.41
CA THR A 198 10.46 -12.05 6.88
C THR A 198 11.31 -13.20 7.41
N GLY A 199 11.83 -13.05 8.63
CA GLY A 199 12.28 -14.21 9.41
C GLY A 199 11.11 -15.13 9.70
N VAL A 200 11.39 -16.41 9.99
CA VAL A 200 10.35 -17.36 10.43
C VAL A 200 10.66 -17.89 11.82
N LEU A 201 9.66 -18.57 12.41
CA LEU A 201 9.74 -19.13 13.75
C LEU A 201 10.96 -20.04 13.92
N GLY A 202 11.59 -19.95 15.09
CA GLY A 202 12.81 -20.67 15.44
C GLY A 202 12.67 -22.19 15.39
N GLY A 203 13.66 -22.83 14.76
CA GLY A 203 13.69 -24.27 14.55
C GLY A 203 15.10 -24.85 14.46
N ASN A 204 16.10 -24.23 15.09
CA ASN A 204 17.43 -24.83 15.17
C ASN A 204 17.43 -25.94 16.22
N GLY A 205 17.04 -27.12 15.76
CA GLY A 205 16.92 -28.35 16.54
C GLY A 205 15.97 -29.26 15.79
N GLY A 206 16.52 -30.03 14.85
CA GLY A 206 15.76 -30.95 14.00
C GLY A 206 14.70 -31.70 14.80
N ASP A 207 13.49 -31.75 14.22
CA ASP A 207 12.34 -32.59 14.59
C ASP A 207 11.15 -31.96 15.31
N ALA A 208 11.12 -30.66 15.65
CA ALA A 208 9.93 -30.08 16.30
C ALA A 208 9.48 -28.74 15.71
N ARG A 209 8.66 -28.79 14.65
CA ARG A 209 7.74 -27.77 14.08
C ARG A 209 7.64 -26.38 14.79
N GLY A 210 8.74 -25.64 14.97
CA GLY A 210 8.74 -24.33 15.64
C GLY A 210 8.67 -24.36 17.18
N LEU A 211 8.93 -25.49 17.83
CA LEU A 211 8.83 -25.62 19.31
C LEU A 211 10.11 -25.20 20.06
N PHE A 212 11.26 -25.18 19.39
CA PHE A 212 12.57 -24.86 19.97
C PHE A 212 13.44 -24.06 18.98
N GLY A 213 14.25 -23.13 19.48
CA GLY A 213 15.27 -22.39 18.74
C GLY A 213 15.00 -20.89 18.65
N HIS A 214 16.04 -20.12 18.33
CA HIS A 214 15.94 -18.70 18.05
C HIS A 214 15.13 -18.44 16.77
N GLY A 215 14.33 -17.37 16.77
CA GLY A 215 13.67 -16.88 15.57
C GLY A 215 14.68 -16.46 14.50
N GLY A 216 14.32 -16.66 13.23
CA GLY A 216 15.16 -16.21 12.12
C GLY A 216 15.16 -14.69 12.02
N THR A 217 16.28 -14.07 11.64
CA THR A 217 16.30 -12.61 11.43
C THR A 217 15.47 -12.24 10.21
N GLY A 218 14.94 -11.02 10.19
CA GLY A 218 14.35 -10.41 9.03
C GLY A 218 15.40 -10.12 7.95
N GLY A 219 14.96 -10.13 6.70
CA GLY A 219 15.79 -9.72 5.57
C GLY A 219 15.89 -8.21 5.47
N ASP A 220 17.08 -7.71 5.15
CA ASP A 220 17.29 -6.30 4.87
C ASP A 220 16.56 -5.87 3.60
N GLY A 221 16.14 -4.62 3.57
CA GLY A 221 15.68 -3.94 2.37
C GLY A 221 16.82 -3.66 1.39
N GLY A 222 16.52 -3.76 0.10
CA GLY A 222 17.44 -3.40 -0.97
C GLY A 222 17.64 -1.89 -1.07
N THR A 223 18.81 -1.47 -1.53
CA THR A 223 19.08 -0.05 -1.81
C THR A 223 18.45 0.40 -3.13
N SER A 224 18.43 1.71 -3.36
CA SER A 224 18.04 2.29 -4.66
C SER A 224 19.16 3.17 -5.21
N GLY A 225 19.07 3.50 -6.51
CA GLY A 225 20.09 4.24 -7.24
C GLY A 225 20.07 5.74 -6.96
N TRP A 226 19.50 6.51 -7.88
CA TRP A 226 19.52 7.97 -7.88
C TRP A 226 18.19 8.54 -7.36
N SER A 227 17.05 8.08 -7.88
CA SER A 227 15.73 8.62 -7.56
C SER A 227 14.77 7.67 -6.83
N GLY A 228 15.08 6.37 -6.75
CA GLY A 228 14.20 5.38 -6.11
C GLY A 228 14.21 5.44 -4.58
N SER A 229 13.26 4.78 -3.95
CA SER A 229 13.24 4.55 -2.50
C SER A 229 13.95 3.25 -2.14
N GLY A 230 14.55 3.18 -0.96
CA GLY A 230 15.03 1.94 -0.40
C GLY A 230 13.88 0.97 -0.12
N GLY A 231 14.14 -0.32 -0.24
CA GLY A 231 13.21 -1.35 0.18
C GLY A 231 13.10 -1.39 1.70
N ASN A 232 11.98 -1.85 2.22
CA ASN A 232 11.83 -2.03 3.66
C ASN A 232 12.57 -3.29 4.11
N GLY A 233 13.20 -3.21 5.28
CA GLY A 233 13.52 -4.38 6.06
C GLY A 233 12.24 -5.09 6.48
N ARG A 234 12.35 -6.37 6.83
CA ARG A 234 11.22 -7.16 7.31
C ARG A 234 11.42 -7.63 8.72
N ASN A 235 10.33 -8.05 9.34
CA ASN A 235 10.36 -8.49 10.71
C ASN A 235 11.22 -9.74 10.90
N GLY A 236 11.84 -9.84 12.06
CA GLY A 236 12.36 -11.10 12.58
C GLY A 236 11.22 -12.08 12.86
N GLY A 237 11.57 -13.36 12.90
CA GLY A 237 10.68 -14.43 13.30
C GLY A 237 10.68 -14.60 14.81
N ASP A 238 9.63 -15.20 15.34
CA ASP A 238 9.54 -15.49 16.77
C ASP A 238 10.45 -16.66 17.17
N GLY A 239 10.93 -16.67 18.41
CA GLY A 239 11.61 -17.80 19.01
C GLY A 239 10.65 -18.96 19.32
N GLY A 240 11.22 -20.09 19.75
CA GLY A 240 10.46 -21.27 20.19
C GLY A 240 9.53 -20.97 21.37
N THR A 241 8.31 -21.51 21.33
CA THR A 241 7.24 -21.18 22.28
C THR A 241 7.18 -22.07 23.53
N THR A 242 8.13 -22.98 23.74
CA THR A 242 8.10 -23.90 24.89
C THR A 242 8.97 -23.39 26.04
N GLY A 243 8.38 -23.29 27.24
CA GLY A 243 8.92 -22.68 28.47
C GLY A 243 10.21 -23.26 29.07
N ILE A 244 11.07 -23.93 28.30
CA ILE A 244 12.27 -24.59 28.80
C ILE A 244 13.51 -23.78 28.40
N ALA A 245 13.91 -22.85 29.29
CA ALA A 245 15.24 -22.24 29.51
C ALA A 245 16.43 -22.53 28.56
N ARG A 246 16.23 -22.60 27.25
CA ARG A 246 17.26 -22.83 26.22
C ARG A 246 17.30 -21.67 25.25
N GLY A 247 17.44 -20.45 25.77
CA GLY A 247 17.84 -19.31 24.95
C GLY A 247 16.91 -18.99 23.77
N ASP A 248 15.63 -19.38 23.77
CA ASP A 248 14.74 -19.16 22.62
C ASP A 248 14.43 -17.67 22.43
N ASN A 249 15.34 -16.97 21.76
CA ASN A 249 15.23 -15.54 21.50
C ASN A 249 14.43 -15.27 20.23
N GLY A 250 13.77 -14.12 20.18
CA GLY A 250 13.23 -13.59 18.94
C GLY A 250 14.35 -13.27 17.94
N GLY A 251 14.04 -13.35 16.65
CA GLY A 251 14.97 -12.92 15.60
C GLY A 251 14.95 -11.40 15.46
N ASP A 252 16.07 -10.80 15.09
CA ASP A 252 16.14 -9.36 14.85
C ASP A 252 15.39 -8.97 13.58
N GLY A 253 14.87 -7.75 13.54
CA GLY A 253 14.33 -7.14 12.33
C GLY A 253 15.42 -6.83 11.30
N GLY A 254 15.10 -6.96 10.02
CA GLY A 254 15.98 -6.54 8.94
C GLY A 254 16.05 -5.03 8.83
N ASN A 255 17.19 -4.48 8.43
CA ASN A 255 17.36 -3.04 8.23
C ASN A 255 16.63 -2.57 6.98
N GLY A 256 16.17 -1.32 6.99
CA GLY A 256 15.71 -0.63 5.80
C GLY A 256 16.85 -0.37 4.81
N GLY A 257 16.55 -0.47 3.52
CA GLY A 257 17.48 -0.13 2.47
C GLY A 257 17.62 1.38 2.30
N ASN A 258 18.77 1.86 1.83
CA ASN A 258 18.95 3.28 1.56
C ASN A 258 18.16 3.74 0.34
N GLY A 259 17.57 4.93 0.45
CA GLY A 259 17.01 5.70 -0.64
C GLY A 259 18.08 6.11 -1.65
N GLY A 260 17.61 6.45 -2.85
CA GLY A 260 18.45 6.90 -3.94
C GLY A 260 19.15 8.20 -3.61
N THR A 261 20.35 8.37 -4.14
CA THR A 261 21.32 9.41 -3.74
C THR A 261 20.81 10.85 -3.87
N SER A 262 19.73 11.12 -4.61
CA SER A 262 19.13 12.47 -4.69
C SER A 262 17.82 12.61 -3.92
N PHE A 263 16.75 11.96 -4.36
CA PHE A 263 15.38 12.19 -3.87
C PHE A 263 14.81 10.99 -3.12
N GLY A 264 15.57 9.91 -2.98
CA GLY A 264 15.03 8.65 -2.49
C GLY A 264 14.71 8.67 -1.01
N VAL A 265 13.62 8.02 -0.64
CA VAL A 265 13.28 7.78 0.76
C VAL A 265 13.99 6.52 1.26
N GLY A 266 14.56 6.58 2.45
CA GLY A 266 15.07 5.40 3.13
C GLY A 266 13.95 4.42 3.47
N GLY A 267 14.19 3.13 3.28
CA GLY A 267 13.24 2.08 3.67
C GLY A 267 13.13 2.00 5.20
N ALA A 268 11.97 1.59 5.71
CA ALA A 268 11.82 1.34 7.14
C ALA A 268 12.54 0.05 7.56
N GLY A 269 13.03 0.01 8.80
CA GLY A 269 13.48 -1.20 9.46
C GLY A 269 12.31 -2.12 9.82
N GLY A 270 12.57 -3.42 9.90
CA GLY A 270 11.61 -4.43 10.36
C GLY A 270 11.58 -4.53 11.88
N ALA A 271 10.46 -4.98 12.44
CA ALA A 271 10.38 -5.23 13.88
C ALA A 271 11.20 -6.47 14.30
N GLY A 272 11.68 -6.51 15.53
CA GLY A 272 12.16 -7.74 16.16
C GLY A 272 11.04 -8.76 16.31
N GLY A 273 11.41 -10.03 16.46
CA GLY A 273 10.49 -11.13 16.75
C GLY A 273 10.31 -11.32 18.26
N THR A 274 9.22 -11.97 18.65
CA THR A 274 8.99 -12.32 20.06
C THR A 274 9.92 -13.45 20.49
N GLY A 275 10.38 -13.46 21.73
CA GLY A 275 11.17 -14.57 22.29
C GLY A 275 10.72 -14.91 23.71
N ASN A 276 11.04 -16.12 24.15
CA ASN A 276 10.69 -16.61 25.48
C ASN A 276 11.63 -16.05 26.57
N ILE A 277 12.88 -15.76 26.20
CA ILE A 277 13.87 -15.18 27.11
C ILE A 277 14.15 -13.72 26.75
N ASN A 278 14.67 -13.49 25.54
CA ASN A 278 14.85 -12.15 25.00
C ASN A 278 14.10 -12.04 23.68
N GLY A 279 13.48 -10.90 23.37
CA GLY A 279 13.00 -10.69 22.01
C GLY A 279 14.07 -10.11 21.09
N GLY A 280 13.68 -9.93 19.84
CA GLY A 280 14.57 -9.43 18.79
C GLY A 280 14.70 -7.91 18.84
N VAL A 281 15.85 -7.42 18.37
CA VAL A 281 16.10 -6.00 18.17
C VAL A 281 15.40 -5.55 16.88
N GLY A 282 14.84 -4.33 16.90
CA GLY A 282 14.30 -3.71 15.70
C GLY A 282 15.39 -3.33 14.69
N GLY A 283 15.11 -3.51 13.40
CA GLY A 283 16.04 -3.12 12.34
C GLY A 283 16.17 -1.61 12.22
N ASN A 284 17.33 -1.10 11.82
CA ASN A 284 17.49 0.34 11.58
C ASN A 284 16.75 0.77 10.32
N GLY A 285 16.30 2.03 10.27
CA GLY A 285 15.82 2.66 9.06
C GLY A 285 16.95 2.98 8.07
N GLY A 286 16.65 2.96 6.78
CA GLY A 286 17.59 3.33 5.73
C GLY A 286 17.76 4.84 5.62
N THR A 287 18.89 5.30 5.09
CA THR A 287 19.11 6.73 4.86
C THR A 287 18.33 7.24 3.64
N GLY A 288 17.89 8.49 3.68
CA GLY A 288 17.33 9.21 2.55
C GLY A 288 18.40 9.80 1.60
N GLY A 289 17.96 10.27 0.44
CA GLY A 289 18.78 10.94 -0.57
C GLY A 289 19.26 12.35 -0.18
N PHE A 290 20.31 12.80 -0.86
CA PHE A 290 20.99 14.09 -0.63
C PHE A 290 20.09 15.32 -0.72
N ALA A 291 19.17 15.36 -1.69
CA ALA A 291 18.42 16.55 -2.04
C ALA A 291 17.08 16.67 -1.30
N ALA A 292 16.25 15.62 -1.27
CA ALA A 292 14.92 15.70 -0.64
C ALA A 292 14.45 14.37 -0.02
N GLY A 293 15.37 13.45 0.24
CA GLY A 293 15.02 12.14 0.79
C GLY A 293 14.81 12.19 2.29
N THR A 294 13.73 11.58 2.77
CA THR A 294 13.54 11.34 4.21
C THR A 294 14.23 10.05 4.61
N GLY A 295 14.71 10.00 5.85
CA GLY A 295 15.16 8.76 6.46
C GLY A 295 14.00 7.80 6.70
N GLY A 296 14.28 6.51 6.67
CA GLY A 296 13.32 5.47 7.03
C GLY A 296 13.17 5.35 8.54
N ALA A 297 11.99 4.99 9.03
CA ALA A 297 11.82 4.72 10.46
C ALA A 297 12.58 3.45 10.89
N GLY A 298 13.10 3.44 12.11
CA GLY A 298 13.57 2.23 12.78
C GLY A 298 12.41 1.30 13.10
N GLY A 299 12.69 0.00 13.14
CA GLY A 299 11.75 -1.02 13.58
C GLY A 299 11.70 -1.10 15.10
N ASN A 300 10.57 -1.55 15.64
CA ASN A 300 10.43 -1.74 17.08
C ASN A 300 11.16 -3.01 17.52
N GLY A 301 11.73 -2.99 18.72
CA GLY A 301 12.07 -4.19 19.46
C GLY A 301 10.81 -4.89 19.97
N ASP A 302 10.95 -6.11 20.45
CA ASP A 302 9.85 -6.91 21.01
C ASP A 302 10.35 -7.67 22.25
N ASN A 303 9.46 -7.98 23.21
CA ASN A 303 9.72 -8.76 24.43
C ASN A 303 10.91 -8.26 25.28
N ILE A 304 11.27 -9.02 26.32
CA ILE A 304 12.34 -8.64 27.26
C ILE A 304 13.65 -8.37 26.50
N GLY A 305 14.25 -7.20 26.72
CA GLY A 305 15.54 -6.82 26.14
C GLY A 305 15.52 -6.52 24.64
N GLY A 306 14.35 -6.43 24.00
CA GLY A 306 14.24 -6.01 22.60
C GLY A 306 14.43 -4.50 22.46
N ASP A 307 15.60 -4.09 21.95
CA ASP A 307 15.89 -2.69 21.64
C ASP A 307 15.16 -2.25 20.36
N GLY A 308 14.75 -0.99 20.30
CA GLY A 308 14.27 -0.34 19.09
C GLY A 308 15.41 -0.02 18.12
N GLY A 309 15.16 -0.14 16.82
CA GLY A 309 16.10 0.25 15.77
C GLY A 309 16.19 1.76 15.60
N ASN A 310 17.34 2.27 15.20
CA ASN A 310 17.50 3.70 14.92
C ASN A 310 16.75 4.11 13.64
N GLY A 311 16.24 5.33 13.60
CA GLY A 311 15.76 5.96 12.38
C GLY A 311 16.92 6.31 11.44
N GLY A 312 16.65 6.33 10.14
CA GLY A 312 17.62 6.71 9.13
C GLY A 312 17.75 8.22 9.00
N ASP A 313 18.90 8.68 8.54
CA ASP A 313 19.15 10.12 8.31
C ASP A 313 18.51 10.63 7.02
N ALA A 314 18.14 11.91 7.00
CA ALA A 314 18.00 12.73 5.81
C ALA A 314 19.26 13.60 5.64
N LEU A 315 19.74 13.77 4.41
CA LEU A 315 21.11 14.24 4.20
C LEU A 315 21.26 15.77 4.08
N MET A 316 20.84 16.46 3.00
CA MET A 316 21.24 17.88 2.78
C MET A 316 20.14 18.89 2.51
N ILE A 317 19.44 18.86 1.37
CA ILE A 317 18.67 20.05 0.92
C ILE A 317 17.26 20.12 1.57
N GLY A 318 16.76 19.01 2.11
CA GLY A 318 15.53 18.89 2.88
C GLY A 318 15.16 17.42 3.11
N GLY A 319 14.21 17.16 4.01
CA GLY A 319 13.78 15.80 4.40
C GLY A 319 13.91 15.58 5.90
N ALA A 320 12.91 14.93 6.49
CA ALA A 320 12.94 14.56 7.90
C ALA A 320 13.81 13.31 8.10
N GLY A 321 14.55 13.27 9.21
CA GLY A 321 15.10 12.03 9.72
C GLY A 321 13.97 11.05 10.08
N GLY A 322 14.26 9.77 9.97
CA GLY A 322 13.31 8.72 10.35
C GLY A 322 13.15 8.66 11.87
N ALA A 323 11.96 8.31 12.35
CA ALA A 323 11.79 8.07 13.79
C ALA A 323 12.54 6.79 14.22
N GLY A 324 13.06 6.79 15.44
CA GLY A 324 13.54 5.58 16.10
C GLY A 324 12.39 4.64 16.47
N GLY A 325 12.69 3.35 16.51
CA GLY A 325 11.74 2.31 16.93
C GLY A 325 11.63 2.23 18.45
N THR A 326 10.51 1.74 18.95
CA THR A 326 10.29 1.58 20.39
C THR A 326 11.03 0.34 20.92
N GLY A 327 11.60 0.43 22.12
CA GLY A 327 12.04 -0.74 22.88
C GLY A 327 10.89 -1.30 23.74
N ASP A 328 11.04 -2.53 24.22
CA ASP A 328 10.10 -3.15 25.18
C ASP A 328 10.75 -3.30 26.58
N PHE A 329 10.19 -4.08 27.50
CA PHE A 329 10.69 -4.22 28.89
C PHE A 329 12.20 -4.53 28.94
N ASN A 330 12.98 -3.71 29.66
CA ASN A 330 14.44 -3.82 29.74
C ASN A 330 15.17 -3.68 28.38
N GLY A 331 14.49 -3.14 27.37
CA GLY A 331 15.03 -2.71 26.08
C GLY A 331 14.97 -1.18 25.95
N SER A 332 15.93 -0.63 25.22
CA SER A 332 16.07 0.79 24.93
C SER A 332 15.30 1.19 23.66
N GLY A 333 14.82 2.43 23.62
CA GLY A 333 14.29 3.02 22.38
C GLY A 333 15.41 3.33 21.39
N GLY A 334 15.13 3.22 20.10
CA GLY A 334 16.05 3.63 19.04
C GLY A 334 16.11 5.15 18.89
N HIS A 335 17.24 5.66 18.43
CA HIS A 335 17.41 7.09 18.17
C HIS A 335 16.69 7.53 16.90
N GLY A 336 16.16 8.73 16.89
CA GLY A 336 15.72 9.41 15.68
C GLY A 336 16.90 9.67 14.74
N GLY A 337 16.67 9.57 13.45
CA GLY A 337 17.63 9.97 12.43
C GLY A 337 17.75 11.49 12.35
N THR A 338 18.88 11.99 11.86
CA THR A 338 19.09 13.41 11.65
C THR A 338 18.28 13.93 10.46
N GLY A 339 17.76 15.14 10.55
CA GLY A 339 17.12 15.86 9.45
C GLY A 339 18.14 16.42 8.45
N GLY A 340 17.68 16.70 7.22
CA GLY A 340 18.53 17.33 6.21
C GLY A 340 19.05 18.71 6.64
N LEU A 341 20.33 18.97 6.38
CA LEU A 341 21.08 20.15 6.84
C LEU A 341 20.38 21.52 6.64
N VAL A 342 19.62 21.72 5.57
CA VAL A 342 19.06 23.04 5.20
C VAL A 342 17.65 23.29 5.78
N THR A 343 16.73 22.32 5.65
CA THR A 343 15.32 22.48 6.06
C THR A 343 14.71 21.26 6.75
N GLY A 344 15.51 20.23 7.04
CA GLY A 344 15.02 18.98 7.63
C GLY A 344 14.78 19.08 9.13
N SER A 345 13.79 18.33 9.61
CA SER A 345 13.59 18.05 11.04
C SER A 345 14.21 16.71 11.39
N ASP A 346 14.77 16.60 12.59
CA ASP A 346 15.20 15.31 13.11
C ASP A 346 13.99 14.38 13.31
N GLY A 347 14.23 13.08 13.27
CA GLY A 347 13.29 12.06 13.66
C GLY A 347 13.07 12.08 15.17
N ALA A 348 11.88 11.65 15.60
CA ALA A 348 11.63 11.42 17.02
C ALA A 348 12.37 10.16 17.50
N ASP A 349 12.88 10.18 18.72
CA ASP A 349 13.38 8.99 19.39
C ASP A 349 12.23 8.02 19.70
N GLY A 350 12.58 6.73 19.78
CA GLY A 350 11.67 5.68 20.21
C GLY A 350 11.39 5.72 21.71
N THR A 351 10.20 5.25 22.11
CA THR A 351 9.82 5.19 23.52
C THR A 351 10.49 4.01 24.23
N GLU A 352 10.85 4.20 25.50
CA GLU A 352 11.36 3.16 26.42
C GLU A 352 10.31 2.79 27.49
N SER A 353 10.37 1.56 28.01
CA SER A 353 9.35 1.02 28.90
C SER A 353 9.59 1.41 30.38
N PHE A 354 10.79 1.19 30.96
CA PHE A 354 10.98 1.39 32.41
C PHE A 354 12.39 1.73 32.97
N ASP A 355 13.49 1.69 32.21
CA ASP A 355 14.84 2.00 32.74
C ASP A 355 15.63 2.84 31.73
N GLY A 356 16.16 3.99 32.19
CA GLY A 356 16.80 5.01 31.35
C GLY A 356 18.02 4.49 30.58
N GLY A 357 17.85 4.32 29.28
CA GLY A 357 18.92 4.17 28.31
C GLY A 357 19.22 5.53 27.67
N ASN A 358 20.50 5.85 27.46
CA ASN A 358 20.91 7.14 26.89
C ASN A 358 20.26 7.37 25.51
N GLY A 359 19.22 8.21 25.45
CA GLY A 359 18.70 8.79 24.21
C GLY A 359 19.82 9.55 23.49
N GLY A 360 19.90 9.35 22.17
CA GLY A 360 20.98 9.85 21.33
C GLY A 360 20.94 11.36 21.20
N SER A 361 22.12 11.97 21.11
CA SER A 361 22.30 13.39 20.90
C SER A 361 21.61 13.88 19.62
N GLY A 362 20.74 14.89 19.77
CA GLY A 362 20.05 15.56 18.66
C GLY A 362 21.02 16.10 17.60
N GLY A 363 20.57 16.12 16.34
CA GLY A 363 21.36 16.53 15.20
C GLY A 363 21.69 18.02 15.19
N PHE A 364 22.76 18.38 14.49
CA PHE A 364 23.18 19.76 14.25
C PHE A 364 22.23 20.44 13.23
N ALA A 365 21.08 20.97 13.68
CA ALA A 365 20.18 21.74 12.82
C ALA A 365 20.44 23.25 12.93
N THR A 366 20.91 23.87 11.85
CA THR A 366 21.19 25.32 11.78
C THR A 366 19.95 26.19 11.55
N ILE A 367 18.78 25.63 11.22
CA ILE A 367 17.52 26.39 10.97
C ILE A 367 16.21 25.62 11.30
N GLY A 368 16.26 24.37 11.76
CA GLY A 368 15.08 23.51 12.03
C GLY A 368 14.83 23.24 13.52
N ALA A 369 13.58 22.95 13.91
CA ALA A 369 13.23 22.58 15.28
C ALA A 369 13.89 21.23 15.64
N GLY A 370 14.73 21.23 16.68
CA GLY A 370 15.43 20.03 17.16
C GLY A 370 14.47 18.95 17.67
N GLY A 371 14.85 17.69 17.48
CA GLY A 371 14.16 16.53 18.04
C GLY A 371 14.18 16.51 19.57
N ALA A 372 13.29 15.73 20.17
CA ALA A 372 13.04 15.70 21.61
C ALA A 372 14.10 14.92 22.43
N GLY A 373 15.39 15.08 22.10
CA GLY A 373 16.53 14.57 22.85
C GLY A 373 17.34 15.71 23.46
N GLU A 374 17.79 15.57 24.71
CA GLU A 374 18.13 16.66 25.65
C GLU A 374 19.25 17.67 25.26
N ASP A 375 19.90 17.57 24.08
CA ASP A 375 21.00 18.48 23.70
C ASP A 375 20.85 19.04 22.28
N GLY A 376 20.04 20.10 22.14
CA GLY A 376 20.01 20.91 20.92
C GLY A 376 21.25 21.82 20.81
N GLY A 377 22.16 21.51 19.88
CA GLY A 377 23.35 22.32 19.60
C GLY A 377 23.00 23.74 19.14
N PHE A 378 23.33 24.75 19.96
CA PHE A 378 23.16 26.17 19.65
C PHE A 378 24.17 26.62 18.58
N VAL A 379 23.69 27.02 17.39
CA VAL A 379 24.44 27.88 16.47
C VAL A 379 23.67 29.18 16.28
N ALA A 380 24.22 30.27 16.82
CA ALA A 380 23.75 31.62 16.54
C ALA A 380 23.96 31.96 15.05
N VAL A 381 22.88 32.03 14.27
CA VAL A 381 22.91 32.79 13.02
C VAL A 381 22.97 34.26 13.39
N SER A 382 24.15 34.86 13.25
CA SER A 382 24.31 36.31 13.27
C SER A 382 23.51 36.90 12.11
N THR A 383 22.27 37.29 12.36
CA THR A 383 21.55 38.19 11.47
C THR A 383 22.23 39.56 11.59
N GLY A 384 23.16 39.84 10.67
CA GLY A 384 23.76 41.14 10.53
C GLY A 384 22.67 42.16 10.21
N THR A 385 22.09 42.77 11.24
CA THR A 385 21.27 43.96 11.11
C THR A 385 22.24 45.11 10.82
N ALA A 386 22.32 45.50 9.56
CA ALA A 386 22.92 46.78 9.20
C ALA A 386 22.15 47.87 9.97
N ALA A 387 22.86 48.61 10.83
CA ALA A 387 22.30 49.76 11.51
C ALA A 387 21.83 50.79 10.47
N PRO A 388 20.68 51.46 10.66
CA PRO A 388 20.36 52.61 9.84
C PRO A 388 21.35 53.73 10.19
N GLU A 389 22.04 54.28 9.19
CA GLU A 389 22.70 55.56 9.33
C GLU A 389 21.67 56.59 9.83
N VAL A 390 21.95 57.19 10.99
CA VAL A 390 21.19 58.32 11.51
C VAL A 390 21.96 59.59 11.21
N MET A 391 21.32 60.45 10.42
CA MET A 391 21.66 61.85 10.03
C MET A 391 22.82 62.08 9.08
#